data_AF-A0A7C8NLC1-F1
#
_entry.id   AF-A0A7C8NLC1-F1
#
_cell.length_a   1.000
_cell.length_b   1.000
_cell.length_c   1.000
_cell.angle_alpha   90.00
_cell.angle_beta   90.00
_cell.angle_gamma   90.00
#
_symmetry.space_group_name_H-M   'P 1'
#
loop_
_entity.id
_entity.type
_entity.pdbx_description
1 polymer ?
#
loop_
_entity_poly.entity_id
_entity_poly.type
_entity_poly.pdbx_seq_one_letter_code
_entity_poly.pdbx_strand_id
1 'polypeptide(L)'
;MSSISIQRAGPVLRQCFQQHASVASFSRRTIRGLKTLEQNKNIYIHLSTTTPQTYTLTYLPTTPPSQKLAIGTTTTIPPTPSTFTENPHFRTLLMSTLSTHAANDPDLINEAYGTWGATMGVKASVSKGMKRDRKLHTESTGTPSTSATSEKTDQVDTTSIGGFHHVVDRRTPYYGGMRIPESQDILGSLQVDGNGRLVGGFVECESYRLVTSDGILGLTEYLEGKVKERIEEEEKKEKKI
;
A
#
# COMPACT_ATOMS: atom_id res chain seq x y z
N MET A 1 -19.79 68.02 85.68
CA MET A 1 -18.36 67.72 85.42
C MET A 1 -18.32 66.47 84.53
N SER A 2 -17.52 66.53 83.45
CA SER A 2 -17.12 65.41 82.56
C SER A 2 -18.21 64.94 81.56
N SER A 3 -18.19 65.24 80.24
CA SER A 3 -17.22 64.84 79.18
C SER A 3 -17.11 63.31 79.09
N ILE A 4 -17.19 62.56 77.98
CA ILE A 4 -16.82 62.81 76.58
C ILE A 4 -17.22 61.57 75.73
N SER A 5 -17.39 61.80 74.43
CA SER A 5 -17.23 60.96 73.22
C SER A 5 -17.81 59.55 73.04
N ILE A 6 -18.60 59.51 71.96
CA ILE A 6 -18.83 58.46 70.96
C ILE A 6 -17.51 57.81 70.48
N GLN A 7 -17.47 56.46 70.35
CA GLN A 7 -16.78 55.80 69.23
C GLN A 7 -17.48 54.48 68.82
N ARG A 8 -17.67 54.36 67.50
CA ARG A 8 -18.13 53.16 66.77
C ARG A 8 -16.99 52.14 66.67
N ALA A 9 -17.31 50.85 66.88
CA ALA A 9 -16.54 49.70 66.42
C ALA A 9 -17.53 48.83 65.62
N GLY A 10 -17.37 48.50 64.34
CA GLY A 10 -16.19 47.97 63.65
C GLY A 10 -16.50 46.49 63.34
N PRO A 11 -16.68 46.06 62.07
CA PRO A 11 -17.14 44.71 61.77
C PRO A 11 -16.04 43.66 61.94
N VAL A 12 -16.45 42.47 62.39
CA VAL A 12 -15.63 41.29 62.64
C VAL A 12 -15.05 40.76 61.32
N LEU A 13 -13.72 40.76 61.20
CA LEU A 13 -12.98 40.13 60.10
C LEU A 13 -13.15 38.61 60.16
N ARG A 14 -13.84 38.03 59.18
CA ARG A 14 -13.76 36.60 58.84
C ARG A 14 -12.44 36.34 58.13
N GLN A 15 -11.59 35.48 58.71
CA GLN A 15 -10.43 34.90 58.04
C GLN A 15 -10.90 34.01 56.88
N CYS A 16 -10.53 34.38 55.66
CA CYS A 16 -10.54 33.48 54.50
C CYS A 16 -9.27 32.63 54.56
N PHE A 17 -9.44 31.31 54.68
CA PHE A 17 -8.39 30.34 54.37
C PHE A 17 -8.08 30.43 52.87
N GLN A 18 -6.92 30.98 52.54
CA GLN A 18 -6.40 31.05 51.19
C GLN A 18 -5.74 29.70 50.86
N GLN A 19 -6.53 28.75 50.36
CA GLN A 19 -5.99 27.53 49.76
C GLN A 19 -5.37 27.90 48.42
N HIS A 20 -4.04 27.94 48.35
CA HIS A 20 -3.31 27.96 47.09
C HIS A 20 -3.51 26.61 46.39
N ALA A 21 -4.54 26.51 45.56
CA ALA A 21 -4.66 25.42 44.60
C ALA A 21 -3.55 25.57 43.57
N SER A 22 -2.49 24.77 43.71
CA SER A 22 -1.54 24.51 42.64
C SER A 22 -2.32 23.96 41.45
N VAL A 23 -2.51 24.78 40.43
CA VAL A 23 -3.09 24.35 39.16
C VAL A 23 -2.02 23.52 38.46
N ALA A 24 -1.95 22.23 38.81
CA ALA A 24 -1.25 21.26 38.00
C ALA A 24 -1.86 21.37 36.59
N SER A 25 -1.08 21.87 35.65
CA SER A 25 -1.41 21.86 34.23
C SER A 25 -1.40 20.40 33.79
N PHE A 26 -2.50 19.71 34.05
CA PHE A 26 -2.81 18.44 33.42
C PHE A 26 -2.95 18.74 31.94
N SER A 27 -1.85 18.56 31.21
CA SER A 27 -1.85 18.43 29.76
C SER A 27 -2.89 17.35 29.46
N ARG A 28 -4.07 17.78 29.02
CA ARG A 28 -5.14 16.89 28.59
C ARG A 28 -4.54 16.13 27.42
N ARG A 29 -4.10 14.89 27.67
CA ARG A 29 -3.87 13.94 26.59
C ARG A 29 -5.23 13.69 25.98
N THR A 30 -5.56 14.46 24.95
CA THR A 30 -6.74 14.25 24.14
C THR A 30 -6.59 12.86 23.53
N ILE A 31 -7.30 11.88 24.07
CA ILE A 31 -7.45 10.56 23.45
C ILE A 31 -8.30 10.81 22.20
N ARG A 32 -7.64 11.16 21.10
CA ARG A 32 -8.27 11.34 19.80
C ARG A 32 -8.57 9.95 19.25
N GLY A 33 -9.83 9.66 18.96
CA GLY A 33 -10.22 8.43 18.29
C GLY A 33 -9.50 8.34 16.94
N LEU A 34 -8.68 7.30 16.78
CA LEU A 34 -8.00 6.98 15.53
C LEU A 34 -9.07 6.74 14.46
N LYS A 35 -9.07 7.56 13.40
CA LYS A 35 -9.91 7.32 12.22
C LYS A 35 -9.04 6.67 11.17
N THR A 36 -9.57 5.64 10.51
CA THR A 36 -8.94 5.02 9.35
C THR A 36 -9.60 5.52 8.07
N LEU A 37 -8.93 5.41 6.92
CA LEU A 37 -9.54 5.73 5.63
C LEU A 37 -10.48 4.59 5.20
N GLU A 38 -11.62 4.94 4.61
CA GLU A 38 -12.60 3.96 4.09
C GLU A 38 -12.01 3.16 2.93
N GLN A 39 -11.22 3.80 2.06
CA GLN A 39 -10.56 3.15 0.93
C GLN A 39 -9.43 2.22 1.38
N ASN A 40 -8.69 2.60 2.42
CA ASN A 40 -7.59 1.82 2.96
C ASN A 40 -7.62 1.84 4.49
N LYS A 41 -8.17 0.77 5.08
CA LYS A 41 -8.38 0.63 6.53
C LYS A 41 -7.06 0.61 7.32
N ASN A 42 -5.94 0.40 6.64
CA ASN A 42 -4.62 0.32 7.25
C ASN A 42 -3.92 1.68 7.39
N ILE A 43 -4.53 2.75 6.84
CA ILE A 43 -4.01 4.10 6.93
C ILE A 43 -4.78 4.87 8.01
N TYR A 44 -4.07 5.31 9.03
CA TYR A 44 -4.58 6.13 10.13
C TYR A 44 -4.52 7.61 9.78
N ILE A 45 -5.52 8.34 10.28
CA ILE A 45 -5.71 9.77 10.08
C ILE A 45 -5.51 10.47 11.41
N HIS A 46 -4.48 11.30 11.49
CA HIS A 46 -4.19 12.13 12.65
C HIS A 46 -4.45 13.61 12.33
N LEU A 47 -5.10 14.33 13.23
CA LEU A 47 -5.19 15.79 13.11
C LEU A 47 -3.84 16.43 13.43
N SER A 48 -3.35 17.28 12.54
CA SER A 48 -2.15 18.10 12.79
C SER A 48 -2.38 19.00 14.00
N THR A 49 -1.37 19.09 14.85
CA THR A 49 -1.37 20.02 16.00
C THR A 49 -0.89 21.42 15.62
N THR A 50 -0.21 21.55 14.49
CA THR A 50 0.49 22.78 14.08
C THR A 50 -0.36 23.62 13.14
N THR A 51 -1.15 22.98 12.28
CA THR A 51 -1.91 23.63 11.21
C THR A 51 -3.38 23.23 11.31
N PRO A 52 -4.31 24.20 11.50
CA PRO A 52 -5.73 23.89 11.58
C PRO A 52 -6.21 23.27 10.26
N GLN A 53 -7.12 22.30 10.34
CA GLN A 53 -7.74 21.63 9.17
C GLN A 53 -6.77 20.84 8.27
N THR A 54 -5.62 20.41 8.81
CA THR A 54 -4.73 19.49 8.11
C THR A 54 -4.68 18.15 8.82
N TYR A 55 -4.64 17.08 8.04
CA TYR A 55 -4.58 15.71 8.48
C TYR A 55 -3.26 15.10 8.05
N THR A 56 -2.63 14.34 8.95
CA THR A 56 -1.43 13.54 8.68
C THR A 56 -1.86 12.09 8.50
N LEU A 57 -1.41 11.47 7.41
CA LEU A 57 -1.71 10.08 7.08
C LEU A 57 -0.52 9.20 7.48
N THR A 58 -0.75 8.16 8.26
CA THR A 58 0.30 7.26 8.77
C THR A 58 -0.13 5.80 8.70
N TYR A 59 0.84 4.88 8.58
CA TYR A 59 0.58 3.45 8.73
C TYR A 59 0.56 2.98 10.20
N LEU A 60 1.11 3.79 11.11
CA LEU A 60 1.16 3.47 12.53
C LEU A 60 0.08 4.23 13.32
N PRO A 61 -0.54 3.62 14.34
CA PRO A 61 -1.50 4.27 15.23
C PRO A 61 -0.85 5.14 16.33
N THR A 62 0.46 5.41 16.25
CA THR A 62 1.22 6.13 17.30
C THR A 62 0.71 7.56 17.51
N THR A 63 0.59 7.97 18.78
CA THR A 63 0.24 9.35 19.16
C THR A 63 1.30 9.93 20.12
N PRO A 64 1.98 11.04 19.77
CA PRO A 64 1.87 11.81 18.52
C PRO A 64 2.45 11.06 17.32
N PRO A 65 1.92 11.27 16.10
CA PRO A 65 2.45 10.64 14.88
C PRO A 65 3.84 11.21 14.55
N SER A 66 4.77 10.37 14.08
CA SER A 66 6.06 10.87 13.58
C SER A 66 5.87 11.48 12.18
N GLN A 67 6.17 12.78 12.07
CA GLN A 67 6.01 13.50 10.80
C GLN A 67 6.96 12.99 9.71
N LYS A 68 8.14 12.51 10.12
CA LYS A 68 9.17 12.00 9.21
C LYS A 68 8.81 10.65 8.58
N LEU A 69 8.00 9.82 9.25
CA LEU A 69 7.57 8.51 8.73
C LEU A 69 6.11 8.52 8.24
N ALA A 70 5.43 9.66 8.30
CA ALA A 70 4.10 9.81 7.75
C ALA A 70 4.11 9.67 6.23
N ILE A 71 3.03 9.13 5.67
CA ILE A 71 2.81 9.01 4.22
C ILE A 71 2.78 10.41 3.59
N GLY A 72 2.11 11.34 4.26
CA GLY A 72 2.00 12.73 3.85
C GLY A 72 0.93 13.47 4.64
N THR A 73 0.60 14.67 4.17
CA THR A 73 -0.43 15.52 4.75
C THR A 73 -1.53 15.81 3.75
N THR A 74 -2.76 15.98 4.21
CA THR A 74 -3.92 16.34 3.39
C THR A 74 -4.79 17.37 4.07
N THR A 75 -5.46 18.23 3.31
CA THR A 75 -6.47 19.17 3.81
C THR A 75 -7.89 18.60 3.75
N THR A 76 -8.12 17.58 2.90
CA THR A 76 -9.45 16.99 2.64
C THR A 76 -9.42 15.48 2.81
N ILE A 77 -10.53 14.90 3.29
CA ILE A 77 -10.75 13.46 3.39
C ILE A 77 -12.04 13.15 2.59
N PRO A 78 -11.98 12.30 1.54
CA PRO A 78 -10.82 11.56 1.05
C PRO A 78 -9.74 12.45 0.41
N PRO A 79 -8.46 12.01 0.42
CA PRO A 79 -7.37 12.77 -0.17
C PRO A 79 -7.49 12.80 -1.70
N THR A 80 -7.17 13.95 -2.29
CA THR A 80 -7.08 14.14 -3.74
C THR A 80 -5.68 14.63 -4.13
N PRO A 81 -5.26 14.49 -5.40
CA PRO A 81 -3.92 14.92 -5.83
C PRO A 81 -3.62 16.41 -5.57
N SER A 82 -4.64 17.26 -5.57
CA SER A 82 -4.49 18.70 -5.30
C SER A 82 -4.46 19.06 -3.81
N THR A 83 -4.93 18.17 -2.94
CA THR A 83 -5.05 18.42 -1.50
C THR A 83 -4.00 17.67 -0.68
N PHE A 84 -3.36 16.66 -1.28
CA PHE A 84 -2.35 15.84 -0.65
C PHE A 84 -0.94 16.33 -0.96
N THR A 85 -0.10 16.41 0.06
CA THR A 85 1.34 16.67 -0.04
C THR A 85 2.10 15.43 0.42
N GLU A 86 2.86 14.85 -0.50
CA GLU A 86 3.68 13.66 -0.27
C GLU A 86 4.88 13.94 0.62
N ASN A 87 5.23 12.97 1.47
CA ASN A 87 6.50 12.96 2.18
C ASN A 87 7.58 12.20 1.38
N PRO A 88 8.63 12.87 0.86
CA PRO A 88 9.69 12.23 0.08
C PRO A 88 10.48 11.15 0.85
N HIS A 89 10.59 11.30 2.18
CA HIS A 89 11.28 10.31 3.01
C HIS A 89 10.50 8.99 3.05
N PHE A 90 9.17 9.06 3.18
CA PHE A 90 8.31 7.89 3.13
C PHE A 90 8.37 7.23 1.74
N ARG A 91 8.35 8.02 0.66
CA ARG A 91 8.51 7.51 -0.71
C ARG A 91 9.75 6.65 -0.89
N THR A 92 10.88 7.14 -0.38
CA THR A 92 12.16 6.44 -0.44
C THR A 92 12.12 5.12 0.35
N LEU A 93 11.53 5.13 1.55
CA LEU A 93 11.36 3.92 2.36
C LEU A 93 10.44 2.90 1.68
N LEU A 94 9.33 3.36 1.09
CA LEU A 94 8.40 2.52 0.34
C LEU A 94 9.15 1.80 -0.80
N MET A 95 9.82 2.56 -1.66
CA MET A 95 10.48 2.01 -2.84
C MET A 95 11.67 1.11 -2.50
N SER A 96 12.44 1.46 -1.46
CA SER A 96 13.50 0.58 -0.93
C SER A 96 12.96 -0.74 -0.39
N THR A 97 11.81 -0.71 0.30
CA THR A 97 11.15 -1.90 0.84
C THR A 97 10.63 -2.79 -0.29
N LEU A 98 9.98 -2.19 -1.29
CA LEU A 98 9.51 -2.92 -2.49
C LEU A 98 10.67 -3.57 -3.23
N SER A 99 11.78 -2.86 -3.40
CA SER A 99 12.97 -3.41 -4.06
C SER A 99 13.49 -4.69 -3.39
N THR A 100 13.38 -4.76 -2.06
CA THR A 100 13.85 -5.91 -1.27
C THR A 100 12.83 -7.05 -1.21
N HIS A 101 11.53 -6.72 -1.13
CA HIS A 101 10.50 -7.68 -0.77
C HIS A 101 9.54 -8.05 -1.91
N ALA A 102 9.40 -7.25 -2.96
CA ALA A 102 8.39 -7.49 -4.00
C ALA A 102 8.57 -8.82 -4.75
N ALA A 103 9.81 -9.30 -4.91
CA ALA A 103 10.05 -10.61 -5.53
C ALA A 103 9.55 -11.80 -4.69
N ASN A 104 9.33 -11.59 -3.38
CA ASN A 104 8.90 -12.62 -2.44
C ASN A 104 7.39 -12.55 -2.14
N ASP A 105 6.67 -11.63 -2.77
CA ASP A 105 5.23 -11.48 -2.56
C ASP A 105 4.48 -12.62 -3.26
N PRO A 106 3.73 -13.47 -2.52
CA PRO A 106 2.99 -14.58 -3.11
C PRO A 106 1.98 -14.13 -4.18
N ASP A 107 1.35 -12.97 -4.02
CA ASP A 107 0.37 -12.48 -4.99
C ASP A 107 1.05 -12.11 -6.31
N LEU A 108 2.18 -11.40 -6.25
CA LEU A 108 2.97 -11.05 -7.43
C LEU A 108 3.59 -12.28 -8.10
N ILE A 109 4.03 -13.28 -7.32
CA ILE A 109 4.53 -14.55 -7.86
C ILE A 109 3.43 -15.26 -8.65
N ASN A 110 2.21 -15.33 -8.09
CA ASN A 110 1.08 -15.97 -8.74
C ASN A 110 0.64 -15.22 -10.01
N GLU A 111 0.62 -13.89 -9.97
CA GLU A 111 0.30 -13.03 -11.12
C GLU A 111 1.35 -13.14 -12.23
N ALA A 112 2.63 -13.13 -11.87
CA ALA A 112 3.74 -13.32 -12.81
C ALA A 112 3.69 -14.71 -13.44
N TYR A 113 3.44 -15.75 -12.65
CA TYR A 113 3.32 -17.11 -13.16
C TYR A 113 2.11 -17.27 -14.10
N GLY A 114 0.95 -16.71 -13.75
CA GLY A 114 -0.24 -16.74 -14.63
C GLY A 114 -0.02 -16.00 -15.95
N THR A 115 0.67 -14.86 -15.89
CA THR A 115 0.92 -14.01 -17.07
C THR A 115 2.01 -14.57 -17.97
N TRP A 116 3.14 -14.99 -17.39
CA TRP A 116 4.35 -15.37 -18.12
C TRP A 116 4.54 -16.89 -18.20
N GLY A 117 4.25 -17.64 -17.13
CA GLY A 117 4.41 -19.10 -17.09
C GLY A 117 3.28 -19.84 -17.82
N ALA A 118 2.02 -19.52 -17.50
CA ALA A 118 0.87 -20.22 -18.07
C ALA A 118 0.58 -19.81 -19.50
N THR A 119 0.61 -18.50 -19.83
CA THR A 119 0.28 -18.00 -21.17
C THR A 119 1.37 -18.31 -22.20
N MET A 120 2.65 -18.35 -21.81
CA MET A 120 3.71 -18.84 -22.69
C MET A 120 3.76 -20.38 -22.77
N GLY A 121 3.23 -21.08 -21.76
CA GLY A 121 2.97 -22.53 -21.78
C GLY A 121 1.78 -22.95 -22.65
N VAL A 122 0.90 -22.04 -23.10
CA VAL A 122 -0.22 -22.35 -24.02
C VAL A 122 0.28 -22.80 -25.41
N LYS A 123 1.57 -22.72 -25.72
CA LYS A 123 2.13 -23.40 -26.90
C LYS A 123 2.10 -24.93 -26.81
N ALA A 124 1.85 -25.52 -25.65
CA ALA A 124 1.57 -26.96 -25.54
C ALA A 124 0.12 -27.32 -25.96
N SER A 125 -0.81 -26.37 -25.92
CA SER A 125 -2.24 -26.62 -26.15
C SER A 125 -2.71 -26.23 -27.54
N VAL A 126 -2.05 -25.27 -28.21
CA VAL A 126 -2.42 -24.86 -29.59
C VAL A 126 -2.07 -25.94 -30.63
N SER A 127 -1.12 -26.82 -30.33
CA SER A 127 -0.77 -27.95 -31.22
C SER A 127 -1.61 -29.20 -30.98
N LYS A 128 -2.42 -29.26 -29.91
CA LYS A 128 -3.39 -30.36 -29.75
C LYS A 128 -4.65 -30.00 -30.53
N GLY A 129 -4.54 -30.16 -31.85
CA GLY A 129 -5.60 -29.92 -32.81
C GLY A 129 -6.95 -30.37 -32.25
N MET A 130 -7.81 -29.38 -32.00
CA MET A 130 -9.21 -29.62 -31.68
C MET A 130 -9.79 -30.32 -32.91
N LYS A 131 -9.88 -31.66 -32.86
CA LYS A 131 -10.59 -32.44 -33.87
C LYS A 131 -12.03 -31.96 -33.83
N ARG A 132 -12.35 -31.05 -34.75
CA ARG A 132 -13.74 -30.71 -35.05
C ARG A 132 -14.33 -31.97 -35.66
N ASP A 133 -15.08 -32.72 -34.86
CA ASP A 133 -15.93 -33.80 -35.35
C ASP A 133 -17.02 -33.20 -36.26
N ARG A 134 -16.66 -32.94 -37.52
CA ARG A 134 -17.63 -32.76 -38.59
C ARG A 134 -18.03 -34.15 -39.08
N LYS A 135 -19.02 -34.72 -38.40
CA LYS A 135 -19.76 -35.88 -38.89
C LYS A 135 -20.67 -35.43 -40.03
N LEU A 136 -20.20 -35.53 -41.28
CA LEU A 136 -21.06 -35.51 -42.47
C LEU A 136 -20.54 -36.53 -43.50
N HIS A 137 -21.46 -37.40 -43.91
CA HIS A 137 -21.33 -38.50 -44.87
C HIS A 137 -20.56 -38.12 -46.14
N THR A 138 -19.75 -39.06 -46.67
CA THR A 138 -19.86 -39.64 -48.02
C THR A 138 -18.80 -40.74 -48.17
N GLU A 139 -19.24 -41.92 -48.61
CA GLU A 139 -18.42 -43.10 -48.92
C GLU A 139 -17.36 -42.81 -50.00
N SER A 140 -16.14 -43.32 -49.80
CA SER A 140 -15.38 -43.97 -50.88
C SER A 140 -14.21 -44.79 -50.33
N THR A 141 -14.02 -45.91 -51.02
CA THR A 141 -13.28 -47.14 -50.72
C THR A 141 -11.76 -47.00 -50.90
N GLY A 142 -10.95 -47.62 -50.02
CA GLY A 142 -9.54 -47.94 -50.31
C GLY A 142 -8.55 -47.92 -49.12
N THR A 143 -8.23 -49.10 -48.58
CA THR A 143 -7.14 -49.48 -47.64
C THR A 143 -5.72 -49.23 -48.23
N PRO A 144 -4.58 -49.30 -47.49
CA PRO A 144 -4.39 -49.61 -46.07
C PRO A 144 -3.49 -48.64 -45.27
N SER A 145 -3.57 -48.81 -43.95
CA SER A 145 -2.69 -48.29 -42.92
C SER A 145 -1.20 -48.47 -43.24
N THR A 146 -0.48 -47.36 -43.32
CA THR A 146 0.93 -47.32 -42.91
C THR A 146 0.98 -46.59 -41.58
N SER A 147 1.49 -47.31 -40.59
CA SER A 147 1.84 -46.85 -39.25
C SER A 147 2.42 -45.44 -39.30
N ALA A 148 1.73 -44.48 -38.68
CA ALA A 148 2.37 -43.25 -38.24
C ALA A 148 3.41 -43.66 -37.19
N THR A 149 4.63 -43.90 -37.64
CA THR A 149 5.81 -43.75 -36.81
C THR A 149 5.66 -42.40 -36.14
N SER A 150 5.59 -42.39 -34.80
CA SER A 150 5.81 -41.19 -34.02
C SER A 150 7.21 -40.70 -34.34
N GLU A 151 7.34 -39.95 -35.42
CA GLU A 151 8.49 -39.08 -35.60
C GLU A 151 8.42 -38.12 -34.42
N LYS A 152 9.34 -38.36 -33.47
CA LYS A 152 9.79 -37.42 -32.48
C LYS A 152 10.20 -36.17 -33.26
N THR A 153 9.22 -35.32 -33.53
CA THR A 153 9.45 -34.00 -34.09
C THR A 153 10.34 -33.36 -33.04
N ASP A 154 11.58 -33.04 -33.43
CA ASP A 154 12.54 -32.39 -32.56
C ASP A 154 11.81 -31.24 -31.87
N GLN A 155 11.58 -31.44 -30.58
CA GLN A 155 11.03 -30.42 -29.71
C GLN A 155 12.09 -29.33 -29.74
N VAL A 156 11.89 -28.35 -30.63
CA VAL A 156 12.65 -27.12 -30.58
C VAL A 156 12.32 -26.56 -29.21
N ASP A 157 13.27 -26.71 -28.28
CA ASP A 157 13.24 -26.09 -26.97
C ASP A 157 13.28 -24.58 -27.20
N THR A 158 12.12 -23.99 -27.53
CA THR A 158 11.96 -22.55 -27.51
C THR A 158 12.03 -22.16 -26.05
N THR A 159 13.25 -21.92 -25.57
CA THR A 159 13.50 -21.31 -24.27
C THR A 159 12.73 -20.00 -24.26
N SER A 160 11.69 -19.91 -23.44
CA SER A 160 10.93 -18.70 -23.26
C SER A 160 11.90 -17.61 -22.82
N ILE A 161 11.97 -16.55 -23.62
CA ILE A 161 12.69 -15.34 -23.26
C ILE A 161 11.83 -14.70 -22.17
N GLY A 162 12.39 -14.59 -20.97
CA GLY A 162 11.72 -13.94 -19.84
C GLY A 162 11.32 -12.49 -20.14
N GLY A 163 10.80 -11.79 -19.13
CA GLY A 163 10.25 -10.45 -19.32
C GLY A 163 10.27 -9.60 -18.07
N PHE A 164 9.37 -8.63 -18.02
CA PHE A 164 9.16 -7.77 -16.86
C PHE A 164 7.71 -7.83 -16.42
N HIS A 165 7.46 -8.09 -15.14
CA HIS A 165 6.15 -8.04 -14.53
C HIS A 165 5.99 -6.74 -13.75
N HIS A 166 4.94 -5.99 -14.03
CA HIS A 166 4.67 -4.74 -13.32
C HIS A 166 4.14 -5.02 -11.91
N VAL A 167 4.63 -4.27 -10.94
CA VAL A 167 4.10 -4.21 -9.58
C VAL A 167 3.10 -3.07 -9.56
N VAL A 168 1.83 -3.38 -9.34
CA VAL A 168 0.74 -2.44 -9.52
C VAL A 168 0.07 -2.12 -8.20
N ASP A 169 -0.32 -0.86 -8.03
CA ASP A 169 -1.10 -0.39 -6.90
C ASP A 169 -2.48 -1.06 -6.87
N ARG A 170 -2.84 -1.64 -5.73
CA ARG A 170 -4.10 -2.36 -5.53
C ARG A 170 -5.32 -1.43 -5.50
N ARG A 171 -5.14 -0.11 -5.49
CA ARG A 171 -6.23 0.83 -5.75
C ARG A 171 -6.79 0.68 -7.16
N THR A 172 -5.99 0.17 -8.11
CA THR A 172 -6.42 -0.09 -9.48
C THR A 172 -7.08 -1.47 -9.54
N PRO A 173 -8.41 -1.56 -9.78
CA PRO A 173 -9.16 -2.82 -9.65
C PRO A 173 -8.92 -3.83 -10.78
N TYR A 174 -8.15 -3.47 -11.83
CA TYR A 174 -8.05 -4.24 -13.07
C TYR A 174 -6.61 -4.71 -13.38
N TYR A 175 -5.93 -5.33 -12.42
CA TYR A 175 -4.68 -6.03 -12.70
C TYR A 175 -4.93 -7.55 -12.76
N GLY A 176 -5.42 -8.02 -13.91
CA GLY A 176 -5.75 -9.44 -14.09
C GLY A 176 -6.04 -9.90 -15.52
N GLY A 177 -5.91 -9.03 -16.53
CA GLY A 177 -6.23 -9.40 -17.90
C GLY A 177 -5.75 -8.40 -18.92
N MET A 178 -4.55 -8.63 -19.47
CA MET A 178 -4.04 -8.09 -20.74
C MET A 178 -3.81 -6.56 -20.86
N ARG A 179 -4.29 -5.72 -19.94
CA ARG A 179 -4.09 -4.26 -20.01
C ARG A 179 -3.11 -3.78 -18.95
N ILE A 180 -2.12 -2.99 -19.39
CA ILE A 180 -1.20 -2.29 -18.51
C ILE A 180 -1.96 -1.12 -17.85
N PRO A 181 -1.88 -0.94 -16.52
CA PRO A 181 -2.46 0.20 -15.82
C PRO A 181 -1.89 1.55 -16.28
N GLU A 182 -2.48 2.62 -15.77
CA GLU A 182 -1.90 3.96 -15.91
C GLU A 182 -0.52 4.02 -15.25
N SER A 183 0.41 4.76 -15.85
CA SER A 183 1.79 4.86 -15.36
C SER A 183 1.89 5.35 -13.90
N GLN A 184 0.93 6.17 -13.45
CA GLN A 184 0.84 6.66 -12.08
C GLN A 184 0.45 5.61 -11.03
N ASP A 185 -0.03 4.45 -11.47
CA ASP A 185 -0.46 3.33 -10.61
C ASP A 185 0.53 2.15 -10.66
N ILE A 186 1.58 2.24 -11.46
CA ILE A 186 2.64 1.24 -11.51
C ILE A 186 3.70 1.64 -10.51
N LEU A 187 3.93 0.83 -9.47
CA LEU A 187 4.97 1.07 -8.47
C LEU A 187 6.37 0.84 -9.05
N GLY A 188 6.49 -0.16 -9.91
CA GLY A 188 7.74 -0.54 -10.56
C GLY A 188 7.58 -1.83 -11.37
N SER A 189 8.70 -2.42 -11.78
CA SER A 189 8.72 -3.66 -12.55
C SER A 189 9.77 -4.63 -12.01
N LEU A 190 9.47 -5.92 -12.02
CA LEU A 190 10.37 -7.00 -11.65
C LEU A 190 10.71 -7.84 -12.87
N GLN A 191 11.94 -8.35 -12.92
CA GLN A 191 12.33 -9.29 -13.96
C GLN A 191 11.71 -10.67 -13.71
N VAL A 192 11.29 -11.31 -14.80
CA VAL A 192 10.71 -12.66 -14.85
C VAL A 192 11.58 -13.54 -15.73
N ASP A 193 11.81 -14.78 -15.34
CA ASP A 193 12.47 -15.78 -16.18
C ASP A 193 11.52 -16.37 -17.24
N GLY A 194 12.04 -17.25 -18.10
CA GLY A 194 11.23 -17.96 -19.07
C GLY A 194 10.15 -18.88 -18.45
N ASN A 195 10.30 -19.29 -17.20
CA ASN A 195 9.34 -20.14 -16.52
C ASN A 195 8.22 -19.35 -15.82
N GLY A 196 8.23 -18.02 -15.95
CA GLY A 196 7.28 -17.15 -15.28
C GLY A 196 7.61 -16.90 -13.80
N ARG A 197 8.83 -17.16 -13.36
CA ARG A 197 9.30 -16.95 -11.98
C ARG A 197 9.93 -15.57 -11.85
N LEU A 198 9.64 -14.88 -10.75
CA LEU A 198 10.28 -13.61 -10.42
C LEU A 198 11.76 -13.83 -10.07
N VAL A 199 12.65 -13.13 -10.76
CA VAL A 199 14.11 -13.20 -10.57
C VAL A 199 14.61 -12.03 -9.70
N GLY A 200 13.77 -11.01 -9.48
CA GLY A 200 14.10 -9.80 -8.75
C GLY A 200 14.38 -8.62 -9.68
N GLY A 201 15.30 -7.74 -9.29
CA GLY A 201 15.67 -6.58 -10.11
C GLY A 201 14.57 -5.54 -10.21
N PHE A 202 14.03 -5.10 -9.07
CA PHE A 202 12.98 -4.09 -9.03
C PHE A 202 13.47 -2.77 -9.62
N VAL A 203 12.78 -2.29 -10.65
CA VAL A 203 12.97 -0.96 -11.24
C VAL A 203 11.77 -0.11 -10.89
N GLU A 204 12.00 0.94 -10.10
CA GLU A 204 10.96 1.90 -9.71
C GLU A 204 10.37 2.60 -10.94
N CYS A 205 9.06 2.86 -10.90
CA CYS A 205 8.42 3.77 -11.84
C CYS A 205 8.39 5.19 -11.26
N GLU A 206 9.09 6.12 -11.90
CA GLU A 206 9.16 7.53 -11.47
C GLU A 206 7.81 8.24 -11.56
N SER A 207 6.93 7.80 -12.46
CA SER A 207 5.61 8.43 -12.67
C SER A 207 4.59 8.11 -11.59
N TYR A 208 4.89 7.16 -10.70
CA TYR A 208 3.96 6.71 -9.66
C TYR A 208 3.59 7.84 -8.70
N ARG A 209 2.33 7.85 -8.25
CA ARG A 209 1.82 8.82 -7.26
C ARG A 209 1.13 8.11 -6.10
N LEU A 210 1.40 8.53 -4.86
CA LEU A 210 0.73 7.98 -3.68
C LEU A 210 -0.78 8.23 -3.65
N VAL A 211 -1.25 9.31 -4.30
CA VAL A 211 -2.67 9.66 -4.40
C VAL A 211 -3.00 10.01 -5.85
N THR A 212 -4.04 9.40 -6.39
CA THR A 212 -4.62 9.68 -7.72
C THR A 212 -6.11 10.01 -7.59
N SER A 213 -6.81 10.17 -8.72
CA SER A 213 -8.28 10.27 -8.73
C SER A 213 -8.97 9.06 -8.12
N ASP A 214 -8.31 7.91 -8.16
CA ASP A 214 -8.89 6.62 -7.77
C ASP A 214 -8.71 6.35 -6.27
N GLY A 215 -7.83 7.12 -5.62
CA GLY A 215 -7.66 7.13 -4.17
C GLY A 215 -6.21 7.15 -3.73
N ILE A 216 -6.02 6.82 -2.45
CA ILE A 216 -4.71 6.66 -1.84
C ILE A 216 -4.12 5.27 -2.17
N LEU A 217 -2.81 5.14 -2.07
CA LEU A 217 -2.11 3.89 -2.35
C LEU A 217 -2.73 2.66 -1.66
N GLY A 218 -2.70 1.55 -2.38
CA GLY A 218 -3.03 0.21 -1.96
C GLY A 218 -1.90 -0.75 -2.30
N LEU A 219 -1.48 -1.54 -1.33
CA LEU A 219 -0.47 -2.59 -1.50
C LEU A 219 -1.12 -3.96 -1.29
N THR A 220 -0.43 -5.02 -1.70
CA THR A 220 -0.78 -6.37 -1.25
C THR A 220 -0.60 -6.47 0.25
N GLU A 221 -1.30 -7.41 0.90
CA GLU A 221 -1.19 -7.61 2.34
C GLU A 221 0.26 -7.87 2.77
N TYR A 222 1.00 -8.66 1.99
CA TYR A 222 2.41 -8.95 2.23
C TYR A 222 3.29 -7.70 2.19
N LEU A 223 3.21 -6.92 1.10
CA LEU A 223 4.03 -5.72 0.93
C LEU A 223 3.68 -4.64 1.95
N GLU A 224 2.40 -4.48 2.24
CA GLU A 224 1.94 -3.54 3.26
C GLU A 224 2.48 -3.91 4.64
N GLY A 225 2.47 -5.21 4.99
CA GLY A 225 3.08 -5.72 6.21
C GLY A 225 4.57 -5.39 6.30
N LYS A 226 5.32 -5.54 5.19
CA LYS A 226 6.75 -5.21 5.14
C LYS A 226 7.03 -3.72 5.25
N VAL A 227 6.21 -2.88 4.64
CA VAL A 227 6.30 -1.42 4.77
C VAL A 227 6.03 -1.00 6.21
N LYS A 228 5.00 -1.55 6.86
CA LYS A 228 4.71 -1.32 8.28
C LYS A 228 5.87 -1.72 9.18
N GLU A 229 6.40 -2.93 9.01
CA GLU A 229 7.57 -3.43 9.76
C GLU A 229 8.75 -2.46 9.64
N ARG A 230 9.08 -2.02 8.42
CA ARG A 230 10.17 -1.07 8.18
C ARG A 230 9.94 0.28 8.86
N ILE A 231 8.71 0.79 8.85
CA ILE A 231 8.35 2.06 9.50
C ILE A 231 8.47 1.92 11.03
N GLU A 232 8.02 0.80 11.62
CA GLU A 232 8.15 0.56 13.05
C GLU A 232 9.62 0.50 13.50
N GLU A 233 10.49 -0.10 12.69
CA GLU A 233 11.93 -0.12 12.95
C GLU A 233 12.52 1.29 12.96
N GLU A 234 12.20 2.11 11.95
CA GLU A 234 12.68 3.50 11.89
C GLU A 234 12.11 4.34 13.05
N GLU A 235 10.86 4.12 13.45
CA GLU A 235 10.27 4.81 14.61
C GLU A 235 10.98 4.41 15.91
N LYS A 236 11.32 3.13 16.09
CA LYS A 236 12.10 2.64 17.23
C LYS A 236 13.52 3.23 17.24
N LYS A 237 14.13 3.46 16.07
CA LYS A 237 15.44 4.14 15.97
C LYS A 237 15.32 5.61 16.36
N GLU A 238 14.30 6.33 15.87
CA GLU A 238 14.06 7.74 16.22
C GLU A 238 13.81 7.94 17.72
N LYS A 239 13.16 6.99 18.39
CA LYS A 239 12.90 7.05 19.84
C LYS A 239 14.11 6.69 20.73
N LYS A 240 15.13 6.02 20.18
CA LYS A 240 16.34 5.62 20.91
C LYS A 240 17.43 6.69 20.89
N ILE A 241 17.30 7.67 19.99
CA ILE A 241 18.17 8.85 19.88
C ILE A 241 17.67 9.91 20.85
#